data_AF-A0A3B8WN15-F1
#
_entry.id   AF-A0A3B8WN15-F1
#
_cell.length_a   1.000
_cell.length_b   1.000
_cell.length_c   1.000
_cell.angle_alpha   90.00
_cell.angle_beta   90.00
_cell.angle_gamma   90.00
#
_symmetry.space_group_name_H-M   'P 1'
#
loop_
_entity.id
_entity.type
_entity.pdbx_description
1 polymer ?
#
loop_
_entity_poly.entity_id
_entity_poly.type
_entity_poly.pdbx_seq_one_letter_code
_entity_poly.pdbx_strand_id
1 'polypeptide(L)'
;ALVACGGSGGSSSSGETGSVSVGLTDAPTMELSSVNIAFNAIRLKPADGDWLEFSLDETGVVDLLTLQGGVTEPLITNEEVPAGVYNEIRLIIDTDNS
;
A
#
# COMPACT_ATOMS: atom_id res chain seq x y z
N ALA A 1 -8.60 12.41 -2.39
CA ALA A 1 -8.81 12.70 -0.97
C ALA A 1 -9.47 11.48 -0.34
N LEU A 2 -8.93 10.96 0.76
CA LEU A 2 -9.61 9.92 1.54
C LEU A 2 -10.65 10.61 2.43
N VAL A 3 -11.90 10.15 2.39
CA VAL A 3 -13.03 10.78 3.07
C VAL A 3 -13.56 9.83 4.13
N ALA A 4 -13.71 10.31 5.36
CA ALA A 4 -14.32 9.57 6.45
C ALA A 4 -15.83 9.43 6.20
N CYS A 5 -16.37 8.22 6.32
CA CYS A 5 -17.81 7.97 6.26
C CYS A 5 -18.26 7.35 7.59
N GLY A 6 -18.56 8.20 8.59
CA GLY A 6 -19.04 7.76 9.90
C GLY A 6 -19.54 8.93 10.76
N GLY A 7 -20.84 8.98 11.01
CA GLY A 7 -21.51 10.11 11.68
C GLY A 7 -21.85 9.90 13.16
N SER A 8 -22.04 11.05 13.82
CA SER A 8 -22.85 11.33 15.02
C SER A 8 -22.30 11.01 16.42
N GLY A 9 -21.80 12.06 17.08
CA GLY A 9 -22.05 12.31 18.51
C GLY A 9 -20.85 12.21 19.44
N GLY A 10 -20.44 13.37 20.00
CA GLY A 10 -19.63 13.43 21.23
C GLY A 10 -18.25 14.04 21.04
N SER A 11 -18.03 15.19 21.66
CA SER A 11 -16.78 15.95 21.67
C SER A 11 -15.57 15.11 22.08
N SER A 12 -14.75 14.74 21.11
CA SER A 12 -13.30 14.55 21.25
C SER A 12 -12.70 14.77 19.86
N SER A 13 -11.67 15.61 19.77
CA SER A 13 -10.97 15.95 18.52
C SER A 13 -10.13 14.77 18.05
N SER A 14 -10.75 13.62 17.81
CA SER A 14 -10.14 12.50 17.10
C SER A 14 -10.18 12.87 15.62
N GLY A 15 -9.01 13.05 14.99
CA GLY A 15 -8.92 13.39 13.58
C GLY A 15 -9.74 12.40 12.73
N GLU A 16 -10.42 12.91 11.71
CA GLU A 16 -11.18 12.08 10.77
C GLU A 16 -10.23 11.07 10.09
N THR A 17 -10.65 9.81 9.96
CA THR A 17 -9.87 8.74 9.32
C THR A 17 -10.62 8.10 8.15
N GLY A 18 -9.90 7.43 7.25
CA GLY A 18 -10.44 6.60 6.19
C GLY A 18 -9.59 5.34 6.01
N SER A 19 -10.01 4.43 5.14
CA SER A 19 -9.28 3.18 4.88
C SER A 19 -8.54 3.21 3.54
N VAL A 20 -7.38 2.56 3.50
CA VAL A 20 -6.62 2.30 2.27
C VAL A 20 -6.33 0.81 2.09
N SER A 21 -6.42 0.34 0.86
CA SER A 21 -5.95 -0.98 0.44
C SER A 21 -5.11 -0.81 -0.81
N VAL A 22 -4.00 -1.57 -0.92
CA VAL A 22 -3.10 -1.52 -2.07
C VAL A 22 -2.87 -2.94 -2.56
N GLY A 23 -3.05 -3.16 -3.86
CA GLY A 23 -2.78 -4.43 -4.52
C GLY A 23 -1.69 -4.27 -5.58
N LEU A 24 -0.89 -5.32 -5.76
CA LEU A 24 0.17 -5.43 -6.76
C LEU A 24 -0.26 -6.38 -7.89
N THR A 25 -0.03 -5.98 -9.13
CA THR A 25 -0.28 -6.80 -10.33
C THR A 25 0.82 -6.52 -11.36
N ASP A 26 1.04 -7.46 -12.29
CA ASP A 26 2.05 -7.35 -13.33
C ASP A 26 1.41 -7.36 -14.73
N ALA A 27 1.96 -6.56 -15.64
CA ALA A 27 1.53 -6.55 -17.03
C ALA A 27 2.14 -7.75 -17.78
N PRO A 28 1.44 -8.39 -18.73
CA PRO A 28 1.95 -9.55 -19.43
C PRO A 28 3.30 -9.29 -20.14
N THR A 29 4.26 -10.19 -19.95
CA THR A 29 5.55 -10.22 -20.67
C THR A 29 5.92 -11.65 -21.06
N MET A 30 6.63 -11.82 -22.18
CA MET A 30 6.97 -13.14 -22.74
C MET A 30 8.47 -13.47 -22.63
N GLU A 31 9.30 -12.54 -22.18
CA GLU A 31 10.77 -12.64 -22.31
C GLU A 31 11.50 -12.93 -20.98
N LEU A 32 10.76 -13.09 -19.87
CA LEU A 32 11.32 -13.31 -18.54
C LEU A 32 10.91 -14.68 -18.01
N SER A 33 11.82 -15.34 -17.28
CA SER A 33 11.56 -16.65 -16.67
C SER A 33 11.10 -16.56 -15.21
N SER A 34 11.51 -15.52 -14.48
CA SER A 34 11.05 -15.17 -13.13
C SER A 34 11.44 -13.74 -12.81
N VAL A 35 10.66 -13.08 -11.96
CA VAL A 35 10.96 -11.75 -11.42
C VAL A 35 10.64 -11.76 -9.92
N ASN A 36 11.61 -12.20 -9.12
CA ASN A 36 11.47 -12.31 -7.67
C ASN A 36 11.81 -10.99 -7.00
N ILE A 37 10.88 -10.42 -6.23
CA ILE A 37 11.05 -9.14 -5.55
C ILE A 37 10.58 -9.28 -4.10
N ALA A 38 11.40 -8.84 -3.16
CA ALA A 38 11.01 -8.65 -1.77
C ALA A 38 10.68 -7.17 -1.51
N PHE A 39 9.79 -6.92 -0.56
CA PHE A 39 9.30 -5.58 -0.22
C PHE A 39 9.48 -5.31 1.27
N ASN A 40 9.99 -4.12 1.60
CA ASN A 40 10.13 -3.68 2.99
C ASN A 40 8.85 -3.00 3.49
N ALA A 41 8.29 -2.09 2.69
CA ALA A 41 7.17 -1.26 3.16
C ALA A 41 6.40 -0.56 2.03
N ILE A 42 5.18 -0.13 2.35
CA ILE A 42 4.47 0.95 1.64
C ILE A 42 4.59 2.23 2.46
N ARG A 43 4.90 3.36 1.81
CA ARG A 43 4.89 4.68 2.43
C ARG A 43 3.88 5.60 1.76
N LEU A 44 3.12 6.33 2.56
CA LEU A 44 2.16 7.34 2.11
C LEU A 44 2.58 8.72 2.62
N LYS A 45 2.60 9.72 1.73
CA LYS A 45 2.90 11.12 2.09
C LYS A 45 1.62 11.96 2.07
N PRO A 46 1.04 12.30 3.23
CA PRO A 46 0.04 13.36 3.32
C PRO A 46 0.60 14.66 2.72
N ALA A 47 -0.28 15.49 2.15
CA ALA A 47 0.10 16.81 1.65
C ALA A 47 0.69 17.68 2.77
N ASP A 48 0.11 17.57 3.97
CA ASP A 48 0.52 18.25 5.18
C ASP A 48 0.71 17.22 6.30
N GLY A 49 1.94 16.80 6.56
CA GLY A 49 2.26 15.81 7.60
C GLY A 49 3.51 14.98 7.28
N ASP A 50 3.87 14.07 8.18
CA ASP A 50 5.00 13.15 7.99
C ASP A 50 4.61 11.91 7.18
N TRP A 51 5.61 11.15 6.73
CA TRP A 51 5.37 9.88 6.04
C TRP A 51 4.70 8.88 6.99
N LEU A 52 3.64 8.25 6.51
CA LEU A 52 3.08 7.03 7.11
C LEU A 52 3.77 5.83 6.46
N GLU A 53 4.04 4.80 7.23
CA GLU A 53 4.75 3.60 6.79
C GLU A 53 4.02 2.34 7.26
N PHE A 54 3.86 1.39 6.35
CA PHE A 54 3.25 0.08 6.58
C PHE A 54 4.28 -0.98 6.19
N SER A 55 4.71 -1.79 7.16
CA SER A 55 5.67 -2.87 6.90
C SER A 55 5.04 -3.96 6.03
N LEU A 56 5.85 -4.53 5.14
CA LEU A 56 5.52 -5.66 4.28
C LEU A 56 6.44 -6.88 4.57
N ASP A 57 7.10 -6.91 5.72
CA ASP A 57 8.08 -7.96 6.05
C ASP A 57 7.46 -9.38 6.00
N GLU A 58 6.14 -9.48 6.20
CA GLU A 58 5.38 -10.73 6.13
C GLU A 58 4.99 -11.16 4.70
N THR A 59 5.07 -10.26 3.70
CA THR A 59 4.77 -10.56 2.30
C THR A 59 5.82 -11.49 1.67
N GLY A 60 7.06 -11.46 2.16
CA GLY A 60 8.15 -12.28 1.63
C GLY A 60 8.54 -11.93 0.19
N VAL A 61 9.09 -12.91 -0.53
CA VAL A 61 9.51 -12.77 -1.93
C VAL A 61 8.34 -13.12 -2.85
N VAL A 62 8.00 -12.22 -3.76
CA VAL A 62 6.93 -12.38 -4.74
C VAL A 62 7.51 -12.50 -6.14
N ASP A 63 7.13 -13.55 -6.88
CA ASP A 63 7.41 -13.63 -8.32
C ASP A 63 6.34 -12.86 -9.10
N LEU A 64 6.70 -11.70 -9.66
CA LEU A 64 5.75 -10.82 -10.35
C LEU A 64 5.10 -11.48 -11.55
N LEU A 65 5.76 -12.46 -12.20
CA LEU A 65 5.17 -13.15 -13.34
C LEU A 65 3.94 -13.99 -12.95
N THR A 66 3.77 -14.31 -11.66
CA THR A 66 2.56 -14.98 -11.14
C THR A 66 1.37 -14.03 -11.01
N LEU A 67 1.58 -12.71 -11.07
CA LEU A 67 0.57 -11.67 -10.86
C LEU A 67 -0.01 -11.10 -12.16
N GLN A 68 0.08 -11.85 -13.25
CA GLN A 68 -0.43 -11.44 -14.57
C GLN A 68 -1.91 -11.84 -14.77
N GLY A 69 -2.53 -11.33 -15.83
CA GLY A 69 -3.87 -11.77 -16.24
C GLY A 69 -5.00 -11.40 -15.28
N GLY A 70 -4.80 -10.36 -14.45
CA GLY A 70 -5.78 -9.89 -13.47
C GLY A 70 -5.62 -10.50 -12.07
N VAL A 71 -4.58 -11.31 -11.85
CA VAL A 71 -4.18 -11.73 -10.50
C VAL A 71 -3.59 -10.53 -9.76
N THR A 72 -3.97 -10.35 -8.50
CA THR A 72 -3.50 -9.23 -7.67
C THR A 72 -3.10 -9.77 -6.30
N GLU A 73 -1.90 -9.42 -5.86
CA GLU A 73 -1.42 -9.68 -4.49
C GLU A 73 -1.79 -8.49 -3.59
N PRO A 74 -2.60 -8.69 -2.53
CA PRO A 74 -2.89 -7.61 -1.59
C PRO A 74 -1.65 -7.32 -0.73
N LEU A 75 -1.11 -6.10 -0.82
CA LEU A 75 0.03 -5.68 0.00
C LEU A 75 -0.44 -5.11 1.34
N ILE A 76 -1.49 -4.28 1.34
CA ILE A 76 -2.17 -3.84 2.56
C ILE A 76 -3.69 -3.86 2.34
N THR A 77 -4.45 -4.15 3.39
CA THR A 77 -5.90 -4.29 3.31
C THR A 77 -6.59 -3.54 4.44
N ASN A 78 -7.39 -2.54 4.08
CA ASN A 78 -8.23 -1.77 5.00
C ASN A 78 -7.43 -1.14 6.17
N GLU A 79 -6.25 -0.63 5.86
CA GLU A 79 -5.42 0.11 6.81
C GLU A 79 -6.04 1.48 7.09
N GLU A 80 -6.16 1.84 8.38
CA GLU A 80 -6.69 3.13 8.78
C GLU A 80 -5.64 4.24 8.61
N VAL A 81 -6.01 5.31 7.92
CA VAL A 81 -5.17 6.47 7.70
C VAL A 81 -5.93 7.77 7.97
N PRO A 82 -5.24 8.85 8.38
CA PRO A 82 -5.85 10.17 8.49
C PRO A 82 -6.52 10.58 7.17
N ALA A 83 -7.75 11.09 7.26
CA ALA A 83 -8.46 11.65 6.13
C ALA A 83 -7.71 12.87 5.59
N GLY A 84 -7.68 13.03 4.27
CA GLY A 84 -6.93 14.13 3.65
C GLY A 84 -6.44 13.86 2.22
N VAL A 85 -5.60 14.78 1.75
CA VAL A 85 -4.91 14.68 0.45
C VAL A 85 -3.54 14.06 0.66
N TYR A 86 -3.17 13.13 -0.20
CA TYR A 86 -1.86 12.49 -0.23
C TYR A 86 -1.22 12.77 -1.59
N ASN A 87 0.05 13.16 -1.58
CA ASN A 87 0.77 13.55 -2.80
C ASN A 87 1.60 12.40 -3.38
N GLU A 88 2.00 11.44 -2.55
CA GLU A 88 2.87 10.34 -2.96
C GLU A 88 2.48 9.03 -2.27
N ILE A 89 2.66 7.94 -3.02
CA ILE A 89 2.77 6.58 -2.52
C ILE A 89 4.11 6.03 -3.00
N ARG A 90 4.81 5.31 -2.13
CA ARG A 90 6.08 4.64 -2.47
C ARG A 90 6.03 3.19 -1.99
N LEU A 91 6.40 2.28 -2.88
CA LEU A 91 6.68 0.89 -2.54
C LEU A 91 8.20 0.77 -2.36
N ILE A 92 8.63 0.35 -1.18
CA ILE A 92 10.05 0.23 -0.82
C ILE A 92 10.48 -1.21 -1.06
N ILE A 93 11.38 -1.39 -2.01
CA ILE A 93 11.94 -2.68 -2.36
C ILE A 93 12.99 -3.07 -1.31
N ASP A 94 12.98 -4.34 -0.93
CA ASP A 94 14.05 -4.94 -0.14
C ASP A 94 15.18 -5.40 -1.07
N THR A 95 16.27 -4.65 -1.10
CA THR A 95 17.43 -4.93 -1.95
C THR A 95 18.35 -6.01 -1.39
N ASP A 96 18.17 -6.39 -0.13
CA ASP A 96 19.01 -7.40 0.53
C ASP A 96 18.43 -8.81 0.36
N ASN A 97 17.11 -8.91 0.15
CA ASN A 97 16.38 -10.17 -0.06
C ASN A 97 15.74 -10.32 -1.46
N SER A 98 16.10 -9.48 -2.43
CA SER A 98 15.67 -9.59 -3.85
C SER A 98 16.68 -10.24 -4.77
#